data_AF-A0A258KXG2-F1
#
_entry.id   AF-A0A258KXG2-F1
#
_cell.length_a   1.000
_cell.length_b   1.000
_cell.length_c   1.000
_cell.angle_alpha   90.00
_cell.angle_beta   90.00
_cell.angle_gamma   90.00
#
_symmetry.space_group_name_H-M   'P 1'
#
loop_
_entity.id
_entity.type
_entity.pdbx_description
1 polymer ?
#
loop_
_entity_poly.entity_id
_entity_poly.type
_entity_poly.pdbx_seq_one_letter_code
_entity_poly.pdbx_strand_id
1 'polypeptide(L)'
;MHARSGIRAEGLMGLRELVLADLKRAQRLIALIEDELDPQFRIASPEGDWWIGITHSADAQERKRQLGMVSRFMAWKLAPAFTQAVELEESAAVACVGCSHVETIGYVSLIERKPLRFSESIALAVDQIGDEIAALLPRGGVSLRQAEIDELKRYFADDGIFPAVHIASGRIGVE
;
A
#
# COMPACT_ATOMS: atom_id res chain seq x y z
N MET A 1 -19.53 -26.30 33.64
CA MET A 1 -18.15 -25.79 33.75
C MET A 1 -17.39 -26.19 32.49
N HIS A 2 -17.37 -25.34 31.46
CA HIS A 2 -16.44 -25.44 30.32
C HIS A 2 -16.14 -24.00 29.89
N ALA A 3 -14.91 -23.57 30.14
CA ALA A 3 -14.42 -22.26 29.78
C ALA A 3 -14.32 -22.17 28.25
N ARG A 4 -15.06 -21.26 27.62
CA ARG A 4 -14.68 -20.72 26.31
C ARG A 4 -13.86 -19.47 26.60
N SER A 5 -12.55 -19.67 26.61
CA SER A 5 -11.56 -18.60 26.56
C SER A 5 -11.85 -17.76 25.32
N GLY A 6 -12.43 -16.59 25.54
CA GLY A 6 -12.53 -15.56 24.53
C GLY A 6 -11.13 -15.06 24.25
N ILE A 7 -10.58 -15.46 23.10
CA ILE A 7 -9.49 -14.70 22.49
C ILE A 7 -10.08 -13.33 22.20
N ARG A 8 -9.67 -12.32 22.98
CA ARG A 8 -9.93 -10.92 22.66
C ARG A 8 -9.23 -10.65 21.34
N ALA A 9 -10.00 -10.44 20.28
CA ALA A 9 -9.52 -9.83 19.06
C ALA A 9 -9.21 -8.35 19.36
N GLU A 10 -8.02 -8.09 19.89
CA GLU A 10 -7.48 -6.74 19.94
C GLU A 10 -7.08 -6.33 18.51
N GLY A 11 -7.87 -5.45 17.88
CA GLY A 11 -7.35 -4.44 16.96
C GLY A 11 -7.20 -4.74 15.46
N LEU A 12 -7.91 -5.69 14.86
CA LEU A 12 -7.96 -5.79 13.39
C LEU A 12 -8.95 -4.75 12.84
N MET A 13 -8.44 -3.57 12.45
CA MET A 13 -9.18 -2.64 11.60
C MET A 13 -9.60 -3.34 10.30
N GLY A 14 -10.85 -3.17 9.88
CA GLY A 14 -11.33 -3.69 8.60
C GLY A 14 -10.63 -3.00 7.41
N LEU A 15 -10.61 -3.63 6.23
CA LEU A 15 -9.95 -3.07 5.04
C LEU A 15 -10.45 -1.65 4.73
N ARG A 16 -11.76 -1.41 4.83
CA ARG A 16 -12.35 -0.08 4.67
C ARG A 16 -11.73 0.96 5.60
N GLU A 17 -11.55 0.61 6.86
CA GLU A 17 -11.00 1.52 7.88
C GLU A 17 -9.52 1.79 7.63
N LEU A 18 -8.78 0.78 7.18
CA LEU A 18 -7.38 0.92 6.74
C LEU A 18 -7.28 1.86 5.54
N VAL A 19 -8.10 1.69 4.51
CA VAL A 19 -8.11 2.55 3.32
C VAL A 19 -8.40 4.01 3.69
N LEU A 20 -9.39 4.26 4.56
CA LEU A 20 -9.70 5.63 5.00
C LEU A 20 -8.57 6.23 5.86
N ALA A 21 -7.93 5.43 6.71
CA ALA A 21 -6.79 5.87 7.49
C ALA A 21 -5.57 6.20 6.62
N ASP A 22 -5.31 5.37 5.61
CA ASP A 22 -4.21 5.54 4.67
C ASP A 22 -4.46 6.70 3.69
N LEU A 23 -5.70 6.92 3.25
CA LEU A 23 -6.12 8.14 2.53
C LEU A 23 -5.83 9.39 3.35
N LYS A 24 -6.22 9.39 4.63
CA LYS A 24 -5.97 10.53 5.54
C LYS A 24 -4.48 10.72 5.81
N ARG A 25 -3.68 9.65 5.85
CA ARG A 25 -2.22 9.76 5.93
C ARG A 25 -1.65 10.40 4.66
N ALA A 26 -2.10 9.98 3.49
CA ALA A 26 -1.67 10.57 2.21
C ALA A 26 -2.00 12.07 2.12
N GLN A 27 -3.20 12.48 2.53
CA GLN A 27 -3.58 13.90 2.65
C GLN A 27 -2.63 14.69 3.55
N ARG A 28 -2.24 14.12 4.69
CA ARG A 28 -1.27 14.75 5.61
C ARG A 28 0.11 14.85 4.99
N LEU A 29 0.56 13.83 4.24
CA LEU A 29 1.83 13.88 3.53
C LEU A 29 1.82 15.00 2.49
N ILE A 30 0.77 15.09 1.66
CA ILE A 30 0.58 16.18 0.68
C ILE A 30 0.62 17.56 1.35
N ALA A 31 0.10 17.70 2.57
CA ALA A 31 0.15 18.96 3.30
C ALA A 31 1.54 19.32 3.86
N LEU A 32 2.46 18.35 3.95
CA LEU A 32 3.81 18.53 4.48
C LEU A 32 4.86 18.67 3.39
N ILE A 33 4.59 18.14 2.19
CA ILE A 33 5.51 18.18 1.05
C ILE A 33 5.13 19.33 0.10
N GLU A 34 6.13 19.93 -0.54
CA GLU A 34 5.93 20.94 -1.61
C GLU A 34 5.87 20.31 -3.01
N ASP A 35 5.79 18.99 -3.09
CA ASP A 35 5.91 18.19 -4.31
C ASP A 35 4.75 17.19 -4.47
N GLU A 36 4.72 16.46 -5.57
CA GLU A 36 3.76 15.38 -5.81
C GLU A 36 3.97 14.21 -4.83
N LEU A 37 2.87 13.61 -4.38
CA LEU A 37 2.93 12.40 -3.57
C LEU A 37 3.21 11.18 -4.46
N ASP A 38 4.43 10.64 -4.34
CA ASP A 38 4.75 9.31 -4.85
C ASP A 38 3.74 8.25 -4.34
N PRO A 39 3.41 7.21 -5.13
CA PRO A 39 2.62 6.08 -4.66
C PRO A 39 3.11 5.49 -3.33
N GLN A 40 2.17 5.31 -2.41
CA GLN A 40 2.39 4.87 -1.04
C GLN A 40 1.71 3.53 -0.80
N PHE A 41 2.49 2.47 -0.59
CA PHE A 41 1.96 1.14 -0.30
C PHE A 41 1.97 0.85 1.20
N ARG A 42 0.90 0.24 1.70
CA ARG A 42 0.88 -0.47 2.98
C ARG A 42 0.59 -1.94 2.72
N ILE A 43 1.48 -2.81 3.16
CA ILE A 43 1.42 -4.25 2.93
C ILE A 43 1.17 -4.92 4.27
N ALA A 44 -0.02 -5.51 4.43
CA ALA A 44 -0.35 -6.25 5.64
C ALA A 44 0.41 -7.58 5.61
N SER A 45 1.06 -7.98 6.70
CA SER A 45 1.78 -9.26 6.76
C SER A 45 1.64 -9.92 8.14
N PRO A 46 1.89 -11.24 8.26
CA PRO A 46 1.85 -11.92 9.56
C PRO A 46 2.85 -11.37 10.59
N GLU A 47 3.94 -10.75 10.15
CA GLU A 47 4.94 -10.11 11.04
C GLU A 47 4.61 -8.64 11.37
N GLY A 48 3.55 -8.09 10.78
CA GLY A 48 3.14 -6.70 10.92
C GLY A 48 3.07 -5.95 9.59
N ASP A 49 2.63 -4.71 9.61
CA ASP A 49 2.45 -3.94 8.39
C ASP A 49 3.76 -3.31 7.91
N TRP A 50 3.97 -3.32 6.60
CA TRP A 50 5.10 -2.69 5.93
C TRP A 50 4.62 -1.49 5.11
N TRP A 51 5.39 -0.41 5.12
CA TRP A 51 5.18 0.76 4.26
C TRP A 51 6.29 0.87 3.24
N ILE A 52 5.94 1.20 1.99
CA ILE A 52 6.87 1.40 0.89
C ILE A 52 6.38 2.60 0.06
N GLY A 53 7.20 3.65 -0.04
CA GLY A 53 7.02 4.72 -1.03
C GLY A 53 7.79 4.40 -2.31
N ILE A 54 7.17 4.55 -3.48
CA ILE A 54 7.83 4.25 -4.77
C ILE A 54 7.66 5.41 -5.73
N THR A 55 8.78 6.04 -6.09
CA THR A 55 8.84 6.97 -7.22
C THR A 55 8.79 6.18 -8.52
N HIS A 56 7.65 6.27 -9.22
CA HIS A 56 7.47 5.53 -10.47
C HIS A 56 8.34 6.09 -11.59
N SER A 57 8.97 5.19 -12.35
CA SER A 57 9.65 5.59 -13.57
C SER A 57 8.66 6.07 -14.63
N ALA A 58 9.05 7.12 -15.36
CA ALA A 58 8.34 7.54 -16.57
C ALA A 58 8.34 6.42 -17.63
N ASP A 59 9.37 5.57 -17.65
CA ASP A 59 9.43 4.40 -18.53
C ASP A 59 8.42 3.33 -18.08
N ALA A 60 7.56 2.91 -19.01
CA ALA A 60 6.46 1.99 -18.71
C ALA A 60 6.94 0.57 -18.36
N GLN A 61 8.05 0.11 -18.94
CA GLN A 61 8.59 -1.22 -18.63
C GLN A 61 9.23 -1.22 -17.25
N GLU A 62 9.95 -0.17 -16.91
CA GLU A 62 10.54 0.00 -15.59
C GLU A 62 9.46 0.15 -14.52
N ARG A 63 8.42 0.95 -14.75
CA ARG A 63 7.28 1.06 -13.84
C ARG A 63 6.60 -0.29 -13.60
N LYS A 64 6.40 -1.08 -14.66
CA LYS A 64 5.88 -2.45 -14.55
C LYS A 64 6.80 -3.34 -13.73
N ARG A 65 8.13 -3.21 -13.89
CA ARG A 65 9.12 -3.94 -13.08
C ARG A 65 9.05 -3.55 -11.61
N GLN A 66 9.00 -2.26 -11.30
CA GLN A 66 8.85 -1.72 -9.94
C GLN A 66 7.60 -2.28 -9.26
N LEU A 67 6.44 -2.21 -9.93
CA LEU A 67 5.19 -2.81 -9.43
C LEU A 67 5.29 -4.33 -9.24
N GLY A 68 5.98 -5.02 -10.15
CA GLY A 68 6.29 -6.43 -10.02
C GLY A 68 7.20 -6.76 -8.82
N MET A 69 8.06 -5.84 -8.37
CA MET A 69 8.84 -5.98 -7.14
C MET A 69 7.95 -5.86 -5.90
N VAL A 70 6.99 -4.93 -5.89
CA VAL A 70 6.01 -4.83 -4.79
C VAL A 70 5.20 -6.12 -4.67
N SER A 71 4.68 -6.65 -5.78
CA SER A 71 3.92 -7.90 -5.78
C SER A 71 4.75 -9.08 -5.25
N ARG A 72 6.03 -9.18 -5.64
CA ARG A 72 6.94 -10.20 -5.10
C ARG A 72 7.29 -9.98 -3.63
N PHE A 73 7.40 -8.73 -3.19
CA PHE A 73 7.56 -8.42 -1.77
C PHE A 73 6.35 -8.86 -0.96
N MET A 74 5.13 -8.58 -1.44
CA MET A 74 3.89 -9.07 -0.84
C MET A 74 3.91 -10.59 -0.72
N ALA A 75 4.36 -11.29 -1.76
CA ALA A 75 4.49 -12.75 -1.73
C ALA A 75 5.52 -13.22 -0.69
N TRP A 76 6.69 -12.57 -0.63
CA TRP A 76 7.72 -12.87 0.36
C TRP A 76 7.23 -12.69 1.80
N LYS A 77 6.46 -11.62 2.04
CA LYS A 77 5.88 -11.29 3.34
C LYS A 77 4.55 -12.02 3.60
N LEU A 78 4.10 -12.90 2.72
CA LEU A 78 2.82 -13.63 2.86
C LEU A 78 1.63 -12.69 3.08
N ALA A 79 1.61 -11.57 2.35
CA ALA A 79 0.65 -10.51 2.56
C ALA A 79 -0.75 -10.90 2.03
N PRO A 80 -1.80 -10.90 2.88
CA PRO A 80 -3.16 -11.23 2.45
C PRO A 80 -3.91 -10.02 1.86
N ALA A 81 -3.39 -8.81 2.10
CA ALA A 81 -3.99 -7.56 1.67
C ALA A 81 -2.95 -6.44 1.61
N PHE A 82 -3.27 -5.40 0.85
CA PHE A 82 -2.49 -4.17 0.83
C PHE A 82 -3.40 -2.96 0.59
N THR A 83 -2.88 -1.76 0.86
CA THR A 83 -3.43 -0.51 0.35
C THR A 83 -2.39 0.21 -0.50
N GLN A 84 -2.86 1.01 -1.44
CA GLN A 84 -2.07 1.94 -2.21
C GLN A 84 -2.76 3.30 -2.18
N ALA A 85 -2.05 4.32 -1.72
CA ALA A 85 -2.47 5.70 -1.84
C ALA A 85 -1.62 6.42 -2.90
N VAL A 86 -2.23 7.26 -3.72
CA VAL A 86 -1.58 7.94 -4.84
C VAL A 86 -2.24 9.28 -5.09
N GLU A 87 -1.45 10.27 -5.49
CA GLU A 87 -1.99 11.51 -6.06
C GLU A 87 -2.36 11.30 -7.54
N LEU A 88 -3.53 11.80 -7.93
CA LEU A 88 -4.03 11.76 -9.29
C LEU A 88 -3.89 13.16 -9.90
N GLU A 89 -2.86 13.34 -10.74
CA GLU A 89 -2.56 14.63 -11.37
C GLU A 89 -3.74 15.18 -12.17
N GLU A 90 -4.31 14.37 -13.07
CA GLU A 90 -5.36 14.83 -14.01
C GLU A 90 -6.64 15.29 -13.30
N SER A 91 -6.93 14.72 -12.12
CA SER A 91 -8.15 14.99 -11.37
C SER A 91 -7.93 15.87 -10.15
N ALA A 92 -6.70 16.33 -9.89
CA ALA A 92 -6.29 17.03 -8.67
C ALA A 92 -6.90 16.35 -7.43
N ALA A 93 -6.60 15.08 -7.23
CA ALA A 93 -7.22 14.24 -6.20
C ALA A 93 -6.18 13.35 -5.52
N VAL A 94 -6.50 12.86 -4.34
CA VAL A 94 -5.75 11.76 -3.70
C VAL A 94 -6.68 10.57 -3.57
N ALA A 95 -6.25 9.43 -4.08
CA ALA A 95 -6.97 8.17 -4.01
C ALA A 95 -6.26 7.21 -3.06
N CYS A 96 -7.03 6.35 -2.41
CA CYS A 96 -6.52 5.18 -1.71
C CYS A 96 -7.38 3.97 -2.07
N VAL A 97 -6.73 2.91 -2.54
CA VAL A 97 -7.36 1.64 -2.84
C VAL A 97 -6.79 0.58 -1.89
N GLY A 98 -7.66 -0.24 -1.32
CA GLY A 98 -7.30 -1.44 -0.57
C GLY A 98 -7.75 -2.67 -1.33
N CYS A 99 -6.90 -3.69 -1.37
CA CYS A 99 -7.21 -4.96 -2.02
C CYS A 99 -6.85 -6.12 -1.10
N SER A 100 -7.75 -7.10 -1.06
CA SER A 100 -7.56 -8.42 -0.46
C SER A 100 -8.02 -9.49 -1.46
N HIS A 101 -7.89 -10.77 -1.10
CA HIS A 101 -8.42 -11.85 -1.94
C HIS A 101 -9.95 -11.90 -2.01
N VAL A 102 -10.67 -11.18 -1.14
CA VAL A 102 -12.13 -11.24 -1.04
C VAL A 102 -12.82 -9.96 -1.48
N GLU A 103 -12.15 -8.81 -1.37
CA GLU A 103 -12.73 -7.51 -1.68
C GLU A 103 -11.67 -6.50 -2.12
N THR A 104 -12.12 -5.53 -2.91
CA THR A 104 -11.37 -4.34 -3.31
C THR A 104 -12.23 -3.12 -3.00
N ILE A 105 -11.66 -2.15 -2.29
CA ILE A 105 -12.35 -0.92 -1.85
C ILE A 105 -11.49 0.28 -2.21
N GLY A 106 -12.10 1.33 -2.76
CA GLY A 106 -11.41 2.56 -3.10
C GLY A 106 -12.12 3.78 -2.55
N TYR A 107 -11.34 4.78 -2.14
CA TYR A 107 -11.83 6.10 -1.78
C TYR A 107 -10.95 7.17 -2.43
N VAL A 108 -11.56 8.30 -2.76
CA VAL A 108 -10.89 9.48 -3.31
C VAL A 108 -11.30 10.73 -2.55
N SER A 109 -10.38 11.67 -2.42
CA SER A 109 -10.65 13.04 -1.96
C SER A 109 -10.08 14.02 -2.96
N LEU A 110 -10.90 14.97 -3.39
CA LEU A 110 -10.49 16.06 -4.27
C LEU A 110 -9.59 17.04 -3.51
N ILE A 111 -8.63 17.62 -4.21
CA ILE A 111 -7.64 18.55 -3.67
C ILE A 111 -7.92 19.95 -4.24
N GLU A 112 -8.27 20.88 -3.35
CA GLU A 112 -8.17 22.31 -3.60
C GLU A 112 -6.78 22.76 -3.17
N ARG A 113 -5.96 23.35 -4.06
CA ARG A 113 -4.57 23.69 -3.74
C ARG A 113 -4.41 25.08 -3.09
N LYS A 114 -5.36 25.98 -3.28
CA LYS A 114 -5.25 27.40 -2.84
C LYS A 114 -6.58 27.93 -2.28
N PRO A 115 -6.79 27.88 -0.95
CA PRO A 115 -5.94 27.26 0.07
C PRO A 115 -5.95 25.73 0.00
N LEU A 116 -4.92 25.05 0.55
CA LEU A 116 -4.88 23.59 0.56
C LEU A 116 -6.06 23.03 1.38
N ARG A 117 -6.95 22.30 0.71
CA ARG A 117 -8.14 21.66 1.28
C ARG A 117 -8.40 20.32 0.60
N PHE A 118 -8.99 19.41 1.35
CA PHE A 118 -9.43 18.12 0.84
C PHE A 118 -10.94 18.02 0.99
N SER A 119 -11.62 17.48 -0.01
CA SER A 119 -13.04 17.13 0.11
C SER A 119 -13.25 16.01 1.13
N GLU A 120 -14.50 15.76 1.48
CA GLU A 120 -14.88 14.48 2.11
C GLU A 120 -14.46 13.30 1.23
N SER A 121 -14.28 12.13 1.84
CA SER A 121 -13.93 10.90 1.14
C SER A 121 -15.13 10.38 0.34
N ILE A 122 -14.93 10.24 -0.97
CA ILE A 122 -15.92 9.73 -1.91
C ILE A 122 -15.54 8.26 -2.21
N ALA A 123 -16.50 7.35 -2.08
CA ALA A 123 -16.27 5.95 -2.45
C ALA A 123 -16.14 5.81 -3.96
N LEU A 124 -15.15 5.04 -4.41
CA LEU A 124 -15.02 4.64 -5.80
C LEU A 124 -15.88 3.42 -6.08
N ALA A 125 -16.54 3.39 -7.23
CA ALA A 125 -17.14 2.19 -7.75
C ALA A 125 -16.05 1.21 -8.21
N VAL A 126 -16.36 -0.10 -8.19
CA VAL A 126 -15.38 -1.15 -8.50
C VAL A 126 -14.80 -1.01 -9.90
N ASP A 127 -15.61 -0.59 -10.87
CA ASP A 127 -15.19 -0.33 -12.26
C ASP A 127 -14.30 0.91 -12.42
N GLN A 128 -14.18 1.74 -11.39
CA GLN A 128 -13.23 2.86 -11.32
C GLN A 128 -11.89 2.47 -10.70
N ILE A 129 -11.81 1.29 -10.08
CA ILE A 129 -10.61 0.76 -9.45
C ILE A 129 -9.99 -0.23 -10.45
N GLY A 130 -9.04 0.24 -11.26
CA GLY A 130 -8.47 -0.54 -12.36
C GLY A 130 -8.00 -1.94 -11.95
N ASP A 131 -8.20 -2.91 -12.86
CA ASP A 131 -7.89 -4.33 -12.66
C ASP A 131 -6.41 -4.57 -12.31
N GLU A 132 -5.53 -3.67 -12.72
CA GLU A 132 -4.11 -3.71 -12.44
C GLU A 132 -3.80 -3.69 -10.94
N ILE A 133 -4.60 -3.01 -10.13
CA ILE A 133 -4.40 -2.94 -8.68
C ILE A 133 -4.68 -4.30 -8.05
N ALA A 134 -5.81 -4.91 -8.40
CA ALA A 134 -6.15 -6.26 -7.92
C ALA A 134 -5.16 -7.31 -8.42
N ALA A 135 -4.51 -7.08 -9.56
CA ALA A 135 -3.47 -7.96 -10.10
C ALA A 135 -2.13 -7.87 -9.34
N LEU A 136 -1.89 -6.83 -8.53
CA LEU A 136 -0.68 -6.73 -7.70
C LEU A 136 -0.68 -7.75 -6.56
N LEU A 137 -1.85 -8.12 -6.04
CA LEU A 137 -1.93 -9.07 -4.94
C LEU A 137 -1.56 -10.48 -5.46
N PRO A 138 -0.49 -11.11 -4.94
CA PRO A 138 -0.01 -12.39 -5.44
C PRO A 138 -1.07 -13.48 -5.25
N ARG A 139 -1.33 -14.28 -6.29
CA ARG A 139 -2.30 -15.39 -6.23
C ARG A 139 -1.58 -16.73 -6.04
N GLY A 140 -2.09 -17.54 -5.11
CA GLY A 140 -1.58 -18.88 -4.83
C GLY A 140 -0.27 -18.89 -4.03
N GLY A 141 0.29 -20.09 -3.83
CA GLY A 141 1.57 -20.25 -3.14
C GLY A 141 2.73 -19.85 -4.05
N VAL A 142 3.38 -18.72 -3.76
CA VAL A 142 4.59 -18.28 -4.46
C VAL A 142 5.82 -18.73 -3.66
N SER A 143 6.66 -19.57 -4.27
CA SER A 143 7.98 -19.90 -3.72
C SER A 143 9.02 -19.05 -4.43
N LEU A 144 9.68 -18.17 -3.67
CA LEU A 144 10.76 -17.32 -4.18
C LEU A 144 12.10 -18.04 -4.05
N ARG A 145 12.90 -18.02 -5.11
CA ARG A 145 14.28 -18.49 -5.07
C ARG A 145 15.17 -17.44 -4.39
N GLN A 146 16.35 -17.86 -3.92
CA GLN A 146 17.29 -16.95 -3.25
C GLN A 146 17.65 -15.74 -4.11
N ALA A 147 17.89 -15.93 -5.41
CA ALA A 147 18.18 -14.82 -6.33
C ALA A 147 17.04 -13.77 -6.41
N GLU A 148 15.79 -14.20 -6.23
CA GLU A 148 14.63 -13.30 -6.21
C GLU A 148 14.56 -12.53 -4.88
N ILE A 149 14.92 -13.19 -3.77
CA ILE A 149 15.04 -12.54 -2.46
C ILE A 149 16.18 -11.51 -2.49
N ASP A 150 17.32 -11.86 -3.08
CA ASP A 150 18.48 -10.95 -3.21
C ASP A 150 18.12 -9.73 -4.09
N GLU A 151 17.29 -9.92 -5.12
CA GLU A 151 16.73 -8.81 -5.89
C GLU A 151 15.78 -7.94 -5.07
N LEU A 152 14.87 -8.54 -4.29
CA LEU A 152 14.00 -7.79 -3.39
C LEU A 152 14.80 -6.99 -2.36
N LYS A 153 15.91 -7.53 -1.84
CA LYS A 153 16.80 -6.79 -0.93
C LYS A 153 17.41 -5.55 -1.58
N ARG A 154 17.86 -5.64 -2.84
CA ARG A 154 18.36 -4.47 -3.59
C ARG A 154 17.32 -3.34 -3.71
N TYR A 155 16.04 -3.67 -3.64
CA TYR A 155 14.96 -2.69 -3.65
C TYR A 155 14.59 -2.21 -2.24
N PHE A 156 14.39 -3.14 -1.30
CA PHE A 156 13.63 -2.87 -0.07
C PHE A 156 14.46 -2.96 1.22
N ALA A 157 15.76 -3.23 1.14
CA ALA A 157 16.69 -3.08 2.27
C ALA A 157 16.81 -1.60 2.68
N ASP A 158 17.48 -1.34 3.80
CA ASP A 158 17.67 0.02 4.34
C ASP A 158 18.48 0.93 3.41
N ASP A 159 19.42 0.36 2.66
CA ASP A 159 20.19 1.00 1.58
C ASP A 159 19.61 0.78 0.17
N GLY A 160 18.41 0.19 0.09
CA GLY A 160 17.74 -0.13 -1.16
C GLY A 160 17.17 1.09 -1.90
N ILE A 161 16.71 0.86 -3.13
CA ILE A 161 16.11 1.91 -3.99
C ILE A 161 14.84 2.50 -3.35
N PHE A 162 14.01 1.64 -2.74
CA PHE A 162 12.75 2.00 -2.09
C PHE A 162 12.67 1.29 -0.72
N PRO A 163 13.39 1.77 0.31
CA PRO A 163 13.48 1.07 1.58
C PRO A 163 12.10 0.79 2.20
N ALA A 164 11.85 -0.47 2.57
CA ALA A 164 10.60 -0.84 3.25
C ALA A 164 10.69 -0.50 4.74
N VAL A 165 9.60 0.01 5.31
CA VAL A 165 9.53 0.38 6.73
C VAL A 165 8.52 -0.48 7.45
N HIS A 166 8.93 -1.20 8.49
CA HIS A 166 8.02 -1.93 9.36
C HIS A 166 7.29 -0.94 10.28
N ILE A 167 5.98 -0.75 10.09
CA ILE A 167 5.22 0.37 10.65
C ILE A 167 5.24 0.36 12.19
N ALA A 168 5.09 -0.81 12.81
CA ALA A 168 4.98 -0.90 14.26
C ALA A 168 6.30 -0.60 14.99
N SER A 169 7.44 -0.96 14.41
CA SER A 169 8.76 -0.79 15.03
C SER A 169 9.54 0.41 14.49
N GLY A 170 9.14 0.97 13.35
CA GLY A 170 9.91 1.97 12.62
C GLY A 170 11.21 1.44 12.01
N ARG A 171 11.42 0.11 12.03
CA ARG A 171 12.61 -0.51 11.41
C ARG A 171 12.58 -0.28 9.91
N ILE A 172 13.68 0.21 9.36
CA ILE A 172 13.90 0.36 7.92
C ILE A 172 14.64 -0.89 7.43
N GLY A 173 14.23 -1.42 6.29
CA GLY A 173 14.81 -2.62 5.69
C GLY A 173 14.16 -3.93 6.16
N VAL A 174 14.46 -4.98 5.40
CA VAL A 174 13.86 -6.32 5.52
C VAL A 174 14.68 -7.32 6.34
N GLU A 175 15.78 -6.89 6.95
CA GLU A 175 16.68 -7.72 7.77
C GLU A 175 16.31 -7.72 9.25
#